data_AF-A0A2H0BA22-F1
#
_entry.id   AF-A0A2H0BA22-F1
#
_cell.length_a   1.000
_cell.length_b   1.000
_cell.length_c   1.000
_cell.angle_alpha   90.00
_cell.angle_beta   90.00
_cell.angle_gamma   90.00
#
_symmetry.space_group_name_H-M   'P 1'
#
loop_
_entity.id
_entity.type
_entity.pdbx_description
1 polymer ?
#
loop_
_entity_poly.entity_id
_entity_poly.type
_entity_poly.pdbx_seq_one_letter_code
_entity_poly.pdbx_strand_id
1 'polypeptide(L)'
;MQDLTEVLWKKREIENYFFSKKILLEYVVSDIQNDLFAENEKQNRIRIMEEALDDALPGAARRDTEDSFWNDEKASEYMEKIFKYYFQKQSIPVTLSKNKYYELIDFIKLEEIDKEMIEKLD
;
A
#
# COMPACT_ATOMS: atom_id res chain seq x y z
N MET A 1 -18.66 -27.65 -25.86
CA MET A 1 -19.28 -26.68 -24.94
C MET A 1 -18.16 -26.20 -24.05
N GLN A 2 -17.63 -25.00 -24.30
CA GLN A 2 -16.63 -24.40 -23.42
C GLN A 2 -17.40 -23.74 -22.29
N ASP A 3 -17.27 -24.30 -21.08
CA ASP A 3 -17.83 -23.70 -19.88
C ASP A 3 -16.99 -22.47 -19.52
N LEU A 4 -17.62 -21.29 -19.54
CA LEU A 4 -17.00 -20.06 -19.10
C LEU A 4 -16.92 -20.09 -17.57
N THR A 5 -15.71 -20.19 -17.01
CA THR A 5 -15.49 -20.09 -15.57
C THR A 5 -15.15 -18.64 -15.24
N GLU A 6 -16.08 -17.91 -14.62
CA GLU A 6 -15.81 -16.58 -14.09
C GLU A 6 -15.02 -16.72 -12.78
N VAL A 7 -13.78 -16.22 -12.76
CA VAL A 7 -12.94 -16.22 -11.56
C VAL A 7 -13.00 -14.84 -10.92
N LEU A 8 -13.71 -14.72 -9.80
CA LEU A 8 -13.82 -13.47 -9.02
C LEU A 8 -12.66 -13.35 -8.03
N TRP A 9 -12.13 -12.14 -7.84
CA TRP A 9 -11.15 -11.83 -6.79
C TRP A 9 -11.75 -12.05 -5.39
N LYS A 10 -10.99 -12.66 -4.48
CA LYS A 10 -11.42 -12.81 -3.07
C LYS A 10 -11.49 -11.48 -2.36
N LYS A 11 -10.55 -10.58 -2.64
CA LYS A 11 -10.57 -9.19 -2.16
C LYS A 11 -11.20 -8.27 -3.20
N ARG A 12 -11.64 -7.10 -2.76
CA ARG A 12 -12.37 -6.14 -3.59
C ARG A 12 -11.62 -5.69 -4.84
N GLU A 13 -10.33 -5.43 -4.74
CA GLU A 13 -9.46 -5.09 -5.87
C GLU A 13 -8.04 -5.64 -5.65
N ILE A 14 -7.22 -5.65 -6.70
CA ILE A 14 -5.85 -6.17 -6.63
C ILE A 14 -4.99 -5.39 -5.62
N GLU A 15 -5.26 -4.10 -5.46
CA GLU A 15 -4.61 -3.23 -4.48
C GLU A 15 -4.78 -3.73 -3.04
N ASN A 16 -5.88 -4.42 -2.71
CA ASN A 16 -6.10 -4.96 -1.37
C ASN A 16 -5.10 -6.06 -0.97
N TYR A 17 -4.37 -6.64 -1.93
CA TYR A 17 -3.37 -7.66 -1.63
C TYR A 17 -2.02 -7.05 -1.21
N PHE A 18 -1.77 -5.79 -1.53
CA PHE A 18 -0.51 -5.11 -1.23
C PHE A 18 -0.66 -3.80 -0.45
N PHE A 19 -1.89 -3.34 -0.22
CA PHE A 19 -2.19 -2.25 0.69
C PHE A 19 -2.03 -2.71 2.14
N SER A 20 -0.87 -2.41 2.73
CA SER A 20 -0.59 -2.67 4.14
C SER A 20 0.35 -1.61 4.72
N LYS A 21 0.29 -1.41 6.04
CA LYS A 21 1.22 -0.50 6.75
C LYS A 21 2.67 -0.84 6.43
N LYS A 22 3.03 -2.13 6.45
CA LYS A 22 4.38 -2.61 6.17
C LYS A 22 4.88 -2.14 4.80
N ILE A 23 4.12 -2.39 3.74
CA ILE A 23 4.49 -2.03 2.36
C ILE A 23 4.63 -0.51 2.20
N LEU A 24 3.71 0.25 2.77
CA LEU A 24 3.76 1.71 2.69
C LEU A 24 4.97 2.29 3.43
N LEU A 25 5.39 1.68 4.55
CA LEU A 25 6.59 2.09 5.26
C LEU A 25 7.88 1.73 4.51
N GLU A 26 7.93 0.57 3.86
CA GLU A 26 9.08 0.20 2.99
C GLU A 26 9.19 1.14 1.79
N TYR A 27 8.07 1.47 1.15
CA TYR A 27 8.03 2.39 0.02
C TYR A 27 8.67 3.76 0.36
N VAL A 28 8.28 4.38 1.48
CA VAL A 28 8.71 5.76 1.80
C VAL A 28 10.19 5.89 2.15
N VAL A 29 10.87 4.76 2.41
CA VAL A 29 12.30 4.74 2.75
C VAL A 29 13.17 4.14 1.65
N SER A 30 12.56 3.62 0.58
CA SER A 30 13.23 2.81 -0.44
C SER A 30 14.24 3.58 -1.30
N ASP A 31 14.02 4.87 -1.49
CA ASP A 31 14.83 5.77 -2.32
C ASP A 31 15.83 6.61 -1.51
N ILE A 32 15.86 6.44 -0.18
CA ILE A 32 16.80 7.17 0.68
C ILE A 32 18.21 6.62 0.46
N GLN A 33 19.14 7.52 0.13
CA GLN A 33 20.56 7.18 0.02
C GLN A 33 21.18 7.01 1.40
N ASN A 34 22.11 6.06 1.54
CA ASN A 34 22.80 5.80 2.81
C ASN A 34 23.92 6.83 3.04
N ASP A 35 23.55 8.03 3.52
CA ASP A 35 24.44 9.13 3.88
C ASP A 35 24.28 9.57 5.36
N LEU A 36 24.96 10.65 5.75
CA LEU A 36 24.96 11.16 7.13
C LEU A 36 23.59 11.65 7.62
N PHE A 37 22.64 11.93 6.72
CA PHE A 37 21.30 12.42 7.05
C PHE A 37 20.22 11.34 6.87
N ALA A 38 20.57 10.18 6.30
CA ALA A 38 19.65 9.09 5.98
C ALA A 38 18.74 8.68 7.13
N GLU A 39 19.26 8.55 8.35
CA GLU A 39 18.47 8.10 9.50
C GLU A 39 17.42 9.14 9.91
N ASN A 40 17.77 10.43 9.90
CA ASN A 40 16.83 11.49 10.25
C ASN A 40 15.74 11.62 9.18
N GLU A 41 16.13 11.55 7.91
CA GLU A 41 15.17 11.56 6.80
C GLU A 41 14.24 10.35 6.85
N LYS A 42 14.78 9.15 7.09
CA LYS A 42 14.01 7.91 7.25
C LYS A 42 12.98 8.03 8.35
N GLN A 43 13.39 8.47 9.54
CA GLN A 43 12.49 8.68 10.68
C GLN A 43 11.40 9.70 10.35
N ASN A 44 11.75 10.80 9.69
CA ASN A 44 10.78 11.82 9.31
C ASN A 44 9.75 11.31 8.28
N ARG A 45 10.19 10.59 7.25
CA ARG A 45 9.30 10.01 6.23
C ARG A 45 8.37 8.94 6.82
N ILE A 46 8.90 8.07 7.69
CA ILE A 46 8.10 7.10 8.44
C ILE A 46 7.03 7.82 9.27
N ARG A 47 7.42 8.81 10.07
CA ARG A 47 6.49 9.57 10.91
C ARG A 47 5.35 10.19 10.10
N ILE A 48 5.65 10.83 8.98
CA ILE A 48 4.62 11.45 8.12
C ILE A 48 3.67 10.39 7.53
N MET A 49 4.19 9.21 7.15
CA MET A 49 3.37 8.11 6.65
C MET A 49 2.48 7.52 7.76
N GLU A 50 3.00 7.38 8.98
CA GLU A 50 2.20 6.95 10.13
C GLU A 50 1.09 7.95 10.47
N GLU A 51 1.37 9.25 10.41
CA GLU A 51 0.34 10.30 10.56
C GLU A 51 -0.75 10.20 9.49
N ALA A 52 -0.37 9.93 8.23
CA ALA A 52 -1.32 9.76 7.13
C ALA A 52 -2.21 8.52 7.33
N LEU A 53 -1.62 7.42 7.81
CA LEU A 53 -2.35 6.19 8.13
C LEU A 53 -3.31 6.40 9.30
N ASP A 54 -2.89 7.14 10.33
CA ASP A 54 -3.71 7.42 11.51
C ASP A 54 -4.93 8.28 11.19
N ASP A 55 -4.81 9.20 10.25
CA ASP A 55 -5.90 10.07 9.78
C ASP A 55 -6.85 9.32 8.81
N ALA A 56 -6.31 8.46 7.94
CA ALA A 56 -7.10 7.82 6.89
C ALA A 56 -7.77 6.50 7.31
N LEU A 57 -7.15 5.73 8.21
CA LEU A 57 -7.62 4.39 8.55
C LEU A 57 -8.59 4.39 9.74
N PRO A 58 -9.67 3.59 9.69
CA PRO A 58 -10.54 3.40 10.83
C PRO A 58 -9.77 2.72 11.97
N GLY A 59 -10.13 3.05 13.21
CA GLY A 59 -9.43 2.53 14.39
C GLY A 59 -9.43 1.00 14.52
N ALA A 60 -10.44 0.32 13.96
CA ALA A 60 -10.49 -1.15 13.93
C ALA A 60 -9.37 -1.73 13.05
N ALA A 61 -9.30 -1.31 11.78
CA ALA A 61 -8.25 -1.70 10.83
C ALA A 61 -6.83 -1.35 11.31
N ARG A 62 -6.67 -0.29 12.11
CA ARG A 62 -5.36 0.04 12.71
C ARG A 62 -4.93 -0.91 13.82
N ARG A 63 -5.88 -1.54 14.52
CA ARG A 63 -5.59 -2.47 15.64
C ARG A 63 -5.55 -3.93 15.20
N ASP A 64 -6.21 -4.25 14.10
CA ASP A 64 -6.35 -5.60 13.60
C ASP A 64 -6.10 -5.64 12.09
N THR A 65 -5.05 -6.38 11.69
CA THR A 65 -4.69 -6.59 10.29
C THR A 65 -5.59 -7.61 9.59
N GLU A 66 -6.41 -8.34 10.34
CA GLU A 66 -7.40 -9.30 9.83
C GLU A 66 -8.80 -8.70 9.75
N ASP A 67 -8.96 -7.41 10.10
CA ASP A 67 -10.23 -6.70 9.98
C ASP A 67 -10.75 -6.73 8.53
N SER A 68 -12.06 -6.89 8.36
CA SER A 68 -12.68 -7.01 7.04
C SER A 68 -12.44 -5.80 6.14
N PHE A 69 -12.13 -4.63 6.73
CA PHE A 69 -11.63 -3.45 6.04
C PHE A 69 -10.57 -3.77 4.97
N TRP A 70 -9.59 -4.62 5.27
CA TRP A 70 -8.48 -4.89 4.36
C TRP A 70 -8.91 -5.68 3.11
N ASN A 71 -10.09 -6.29 3.12
CA ASN A 71 -10.64 -7.09 2.03
C ASN A 71 -11.80 -6.40 1.31
N ASP A 72 -12.69 -5.74 2.07
CA ASP A 72 -13.99 -5.25 1.59
C ASP A 72 -13.96 -3.78 1.15
N GLU A 73 -13.05 -2.98 1.69
CA GLU A 73 -12.90 -1.58 1.33
C GLU A 73 -12.00 -1.41 0.12
N LYS A 74 -12.21 -0.31 -0.62
CA LYS A 74 -11.49 -0.05 -1.85
C LYS A 74 -10.12 0.57 -1.55
N ALA A 75 -9.09 -0.27 -1.43
CA ALA A 75 -7.73 0.10 -1.02
C ALA A 75 -7.17 1.34 -1.75
N SER A 76 -7.38 1.44 -3.05
CA SER A 76 -6.94 2.54 -3.91
C SER A 76 -7.50 3.90 -3.49
N GLU A 77 -8.72 3.97 -2.93
CA GLU A 77 -9.29 5.23 -2.43
C GLU A 77 -8.66 5.67 -1.10
N TYR A 78 -8.21 4.72 -0.28
CA TYR A 78 -7.46 5.02 0.94
C TYR A 78 -6.01 5.39 0.61
N MET A 79 -5.35 4.66 -0.29
CA MET A 79 -4.01 4.99 -0.78
C MET A 79 -3.97 6.38 -1.40
N GLU A 80 -5.00 6.79 -2.16
CA GLU A 80 -5.06 8.14 -2.74
C GLU A 80 -5.04 9.23 -1.67
N LYS A 81 -5.84 9.05 -0.61
CA LYS A 81 -5.87 9.99 0.53
C LYS A 81 -4.54 10.01 1.28
N ILE A 82 -3.98 8.83 1.57
CA ILE A 82 -2.71 8.65 2.29
C ILE A 82 -1.56 9.30 1.53
N PHE A 83 -1.39 8.98 0.24
CA PHE A 83 -0.31 9.53 -0.56
C PHE A 83 -0.47 11.03 -0.80
N LYS A 84 -1.70 11.51 -1.02
CA LYS A 84 -1.96 12.95 -1.10
C LYS A 84 -1.51 13.68 0.16
N TYR A 85 -1.87 13.17 1.35
CA TYR A 85 -1.40 13.74 2.61
C TYR A 85 0.13 13.70 2.72
N TYR A 86 0.72 12.54 2.45
CA TYR A 86 2.16 12.30 2.57
C TYR A 86 2.99 13.26 1.68
N PHE A 87 2.65 13.37 0.39
CA PHE A 87 3.35 14.26 -0.53
C PHE A 87 3.13 15.75 -0.19
N GLN A 88 1.92 16.11 0.24
CA GLN A 88 1.63 17.47 0.71
C GLN A 88 2.45 17.85 1.94
N LYS A 89 2.58 16.96 2.93
CA LYS A 89 3.40 17.21 4.13
C LYS A 89 4.89 17.35 3.82
N GLN A 90 5.38 16.61 2.84
CA GLN A 90 6.76 16.74 2.36
C GLN A 90 6.97 17.95 1.43
N SER A 91 5.90 18.65 1.03
CA SER A 91 5.97 19.76 0.07
C SER A 91 6.58 19.36 -1.28
N ILE A 92 6.33 18.13 -1.73
CA ILE A 92 6.79 17.61 -3.02
C ILE A 92 5.59 17.23 -3.91
N PRO A 93 5.76 17.17 -5.25
CA PRO A 93 4.71 16.71 -6.16
C PRO A 93 4.29 15.27 -5.86
N VAL A 94 3.03 14.94 -6.16
CA VAL A 94 2.56 13.55 -6.13
C VAL A 94 3.23 12.77 -7.25
N THR A 95 4.09 11.81 -6.90
CA THR A 95 4.81 10.96 -7.87
C THR A 95 4.17 9.59 -8.05
N LEU A 96 3.47 9.11 -7.02
CA LEU A 96 2.75 7.85 -7.01
C LEU A 96 1.23 8.10 -7.06
N SER A 97 0.66 7.93 -8.25
CA SER A 97 -0.77 8.05 -8.52
C SER A 97 -1.41 6.67 -8.70
N LYS A 98 -2.75 6.61 -8.71
CA LYS A 98 -3.50 5.35 -8.78
C LYS A 98 -3.08 4.40 -9.91
N ASN A 99 -2.75 4.94 -11.08
CA ASN A 99 -2.27 4.15 -12.22
C ASN A 99 -0.87 3.53 -12.04
N LYS A 100 -0.21 3.77 -10.91
CA LYS A 100 1.14 3.31 -10.57
C LYS A 100 1.21 2.54 -9.25
N TYR A 101 0.09 2.22 -8.61
CA TYR A 101 0.12 1.47 -7.35
C TYR A 101 0.72 0.07 -7.46
N TYR A 102 0.80 -0.50 -8.67
CA TYR A 102 1.55 -1.73 -8.91
C TYR A 102 3.04 -1.62 -8.56
N GLU A 103 3.62 -0.41 -8.53
CA GLU A 103 5.01 -0.19 -8.07
C GLU A 103 5.19 -0.59 -6.58
N LEU A 104 4.10 -0.66 -5.81
CA LEU A 104 4.15 -1.13 -4.41
C LEU A 104 4.38 -2.64 -4.29
N ILE A 105 4.16 -3.40 -5.37
CA ILE A 105 4.38 -4.85 -5.40
C ILE A 105 5.87 -5.17 -5.21
N ASP A 106 6.77 -4.28 -5.62
CA ASP A 106 8.21 -4.44 -5.47
C ASP A 106 8.67 -4.51 -4.00
N PHE A 107 7.83 -4.10 -3.05
CA PHE A 107 8.10 -4.17 -1.62
C PHE A 107 7.52 -5.43 -0.95
N ILE A 108 6.78 -6.27 -1.68
CA ILE A 108 6.25 -7.53 -1.17
C ILE A 108 7.34 -8.59 -1.25
N LYS A 109 7.56 -9.34 -0.18
CA LYS A 109 8.43 -10.51 -0.24
C LYS A 109 7.76 -11.59 -1.09
N LEU A 110 8.52 -12.27 -1.93
CA LEU A 110 7.99 -13.30 -2.84
C LEU A 110 7.16 -14.36 -2.08
N GLU A 111 7.54 -14.69 -0.85
CA GLU A 111 6.86 -15.67 0.00
C GLU A 111 5.53 -15.15 0.59
N GLU A 112 5.32 -13.84 0.58
CA GLU A 112 4.13 -13.14 1.09
C GLU A 112 3.13 -12.79 -0.03
N ILE A 113 3.51 -12.99 -1.29
CA ILE A 113 2.60 -12.79 -2.43
C ILE A 113 1.46 -13.80 -2.34
N ASP A 114 0.22 -13.29 -2.30
CA ASP A 114 -0.95 -14.14 -2.32
C ASP A 114 -0.99 -14.95 -3.63
N LYS A 115 -1.21 -16.25 -3.51
CA LYS A 115 -1.27 -17.17 -4.64
C LYS A 115 -2.31 -16.73 -5.67
N GLU A 116 -3.39 -16.10 -5.23
CA GLU A 116 -4.41 -15.57 -6.13
C GLU A 116 -3.90 -14.45 -7.04
N MET A 117 -2.94 -13.64 -6.58
CA MET A 117 -2.28 -12.67 -7.46
C MET A 117 -1.45 -13.38 -8.54
N ILE A 118 -0.77 -14.47 -8.20
CA ILE A 118 0.02 -15.25 -9.17
C ILE A 118 -0.92 -15.93 -10.18
N GLU A 119 -1.96 -16.61 -9.68
CA GLU A 119 -2.90 -17.39 -10.49
C GLU A 119 -3.71 -16.56 -11.51
N LYS A 120 -3.84 -15.24 -11.29
CA LYS A 120 -4.69 -14.36 -12.10
C LYS A 120 -3.93 -13.32 -12.92
N LEU A 121 -2.62 -13.17 -12.69
CA LEU A 121 -1.76 -12.26 -13.44
C LEU A 121 -0.94 -12.97 -14.52
N ASP A 122 -0.96 -14.32 -14.55
CA ASP A 122 -0.45 -15.16 -15.65
C ASP A 122 -1.32 -15.08 -16.92
#